data_AF-A0A811R6J9-F1
#
_entry.id   AF-A0A811R6J9-F1
#
_cell.length_a   1.000
_cell.length_b   1.000
_cell.length_c   1.000
_cell.angle_alpha   90.00
_cell.angle_beta   90.00
_cell.angle_gamma   90.00
#
_symmetry.space_group_name_H-M   'P 1'
#
loop_
_entity.id
_entity.type
_entity.pdbx_description
1 polymer ?
#
loop_
_entity_poly.entity_id
_entity_poly.type
_entity_poly.pdbx_seq_one_letter_code
_entity_poly.pdbx_strand_id
1 'polypeptide(L)'
;MASPATDATSAVPPSVVSAAEQTLAAAESVGDHLSHLLAAAAADPDAVAELPPLLRARAFLAVAQAATSLLGGTAPSTLLLLERLSLWQEKLNQFEDWDKAPLRPTTTINTQAAARFIGHSLSHLTSDQKRSMQEISRGERRSWSGQKRKPEPLPEKKSVRTAAEEFLAKAAQELIGHSDSRVKGPVIVIPDEDED
;
A
#
# COMPACT_ATOMS: atom_id res chain seq x y z
N MET A 1 -76.40 -33.90 1.15
CA MET A 1 -74.97 -34.21 1.40
C MET A 1 -74.16 -33.17 0.64
N ALA A 2 -73.87 -32.03 1.28
CA ALA A 2 -73.07 -30.97 0.66
C ALA A 2 -71.61 -31.20 1.02
N SER A 3 -70.78 -31.50 0.03
CA SER A 3 -69.32 -31.46 0.15
C SER A 3 -68.89 -30.03 0.47
N PRO A 4 -67.99 -29.80 1.44
CA PRO A 4 -67.42 -28.47 1.60
C PRO A 4 -66.55 -28.20 0.38
N ALA A 5 -66.92 -27.14 -0.34
CA ALA A 5 -66.16 -26.58 -1.42
C ALA A 5 -64.76 -26.21 -0.92
N THR A 6 -63.79 -26.55 -1.74
CA THR A 6 -62.40 -26.10 -1.69
C THR A 6 -62.32 -24.58 -1.69
N ASP A 7 -62.30 -23.93 -0.54
CA ASP A 7 -61.72 -22.59 -0.39
C ASP A 7 -60.22 -22.77 -0.17
N ALA A 8 -59.53 -23.14 -1.24
CA ALA A 8 -58.08 -22.98 -1.36
C ALA A 8 -57.79 -21.51 -1.72
N THR A 9 -58.19 -20.59 -0.85
CA THR A 9 -57.79 -19.19 -0.93
C THR A 9 -56.32 -19.16 -0.54
N SER A 10 -55.46 -18.90 -1.54
CA SER A 10 -54.03 -18.62 -1.43
C SER A 10 -53.69 -17.77 -0.18
N ALA A 11 -53.48 -18.41 0.96
CA ALA A 11 -53.10 -17.75 2.20
C ALA A 11 -51.57 -17.71 2.28
N VAL A 12 -50.98 -16.54 2.00
CA VAL A 12 -49.54 -16.30 2.23
C VAL A 12 -49.24 -16.60 3.71
N PRO A 13 -48.22 -17.41 4.03
CA PRO A 13 -47.89 -17.73 5.42
C PRO A 13 -47.59 -16.45 6.23
N PRO A 14 -48.01 -16.37 7.51
CA PRO A 14 -47.76 -15.19 8.34
C PRO A 14 -46.27 -14.88 8.52
N SER A 15 -45.40 -15.91 8.44
CA SER A 15 -43.95 -15.73 8.46
C SER A 15 -43.43 -14.96 7.24
N VAL A 16 -44.04 -15.15 6.07
CA VAL A 16 -43.67 -14.43 4.84
C VAL A 16 -44.12 -12.98 4.94
N VAL A 17 -45.32 -12.72 5.48
CA VAL A 17 -45.82 -11.35 5.71
C VAL A 17 -44.91 -10.61 6.69
N SER A 18 -44.56 -11.23 7.82
CA SER A 18 -43.66 -10.63 8.81
C SER A 18 -42.26 -10.38 8.25
N ALA A 19 -41.71 -11.32 7.46
CA ALA A 19 -40.43 -11.11 6.79
C ALA A 19 -40.47 -9.96 5.78
N ALA A 20 -41.58 -9.81 5.05
CA ALA A 20 -41.78 -8.69 4.13
C ALA A 20 -41.87 -7.35 4.87
N GLU A 21 -42.60 -7.27 5.98
CA GLU A 21 -42.68 -6.08 6.83
C GLU A 21 -41.31 -5.69 7.39
N GLN A 22 -40.54 -6.67 7.89
CA GLN A 22 -39.17 -6.42 8.37
C GLN A 22 -38.25 -5.92 7.26
N THR A 23 -38.37 -6.51 6.06
CA THR A 23 -37.58 -6.10 4.90
C THR A 23 -37.94 -4.69 4.45
N LEU A 24 -39.23 -4.34 4.47
CA LEU A 24 -39.70 -2.98 4.17
C LEU A 24 -39.14 -1.97 5.17
N ALA A 25 -39.28 -2.23 6.47
CA ALA A 25 -38.75 -1.36 7.52
C ALA A 25 -37.22 -1.19 7.42
N ALA A 26 -36.50 -2.26 7.08
CA ALA A 26 -35.06 -2.19 6.83
C ALA A 26 -34.73 -1.35 5.59
N ALA A 27 -35.49 -1.48 4.51
CA ALA A 27 -35.31 -0.71 3.29
C ALA A 27 -35.58 0.79 3.50
N GLU A 28 -36.63 1.14 4.25
CA GLU A 28 -36.93 2.52 4.65
C GLU A 28 -35.79 3.11 5.48
N SER A 29 -35.33 2.38 6.49
CA SER A 29 -34.18 2.78 7.31
C SER A 29 -32.92 3.02 6.48
N VAL A 30 -32.60 2.12 5.54
CA VAL A 30 -31.46 2.31 4.62
C VAL A 30 -31.65 3.57 3.77
N GLY A 31 -32.86 3.83 3.28
CA GLY A 31 -33.21 5.05 2.55
C GLY A 31 -32.95 6.32 3.36
N ASP A 32 -33.38 6.35 4.62
CA ASP A 32 -33.17 7.48 5.53
C ASP A 32 -31.67 7.75 5.75
N HIS A 33 -30.89 6.71 6.06
CA HIS A 33 -29.44 6.84 6.26
C HIS A 33 -28.71 7.30 5.00
N LEU A 34 -29.09 6.79 3.83
CA LEU A 34 -28.52 7.20 2.55
C LEU A 34 -28.83 8.67 2.26
N SER A 35 -30.06 9.12 2.52
CA SER A 35 -30.44 10.51 2.33
C SER A 35 -29.63 11.46 3.22
N HIS A 36 -29.39 11.08 4.48
CA HIS A 36 -28.57 11.85 5.41
C HIS A 36 -27.10 11.89 4.95
N LEU A 37 -26.55 10.76 4.47
CA LEU A 37 -25.20 10.70 3.93
C LEU A 37 -25.04 11.59 2.70
N LEU A 38 -26.01 11.57 1.77
CA LEU A 38 -25.99 12.42 0.58
C LEU A 38 -26.11 13.91 0.94
N ALA A 39 -26.94 14.26 1.92
CA ALA A 39 -27.05 15.63 2.42
C ALA A 39 -25.73 16.11 3.04
N ALA A 40 -25.08 15.26 3.85
CA ALA A 40 -23.78 15.57 4.45
C ALA A 40 -22.69 15.74 3.38
N ALA A 41 -22.62 14.84 2.40
CA ALA A 41 -21.67 14.92 1.29
C ALA A 41 -21.89 16.13 0.38
N ALA A 42 -23.13 16.59 0.24
CA ALA A 42 -23.45 17.82 -0.50
C ALA A 42 -23.06 19.09 0.26
N ALA A 43 -23.15 19.06 1.59
CA ALA A 43 -22.74 20.17 2.44
C ALA A 43 -21.22 20.32 2.51
N ASP A 44 -20.50 19.20 2.56
CA ASP A 44 -19.04 19.16 2.57
C ASP A 44 -18.51 17.97 1.75
N PRO A 45 -18.11 18.21 0.48
CA PRO A 45 -17.60 17.15 -0.38
C PRO A 45 -16.20 16.66 0.02
N ASP A 46 -15.44 17.48 0.75
CA ASP A 46 -14.07 17.20 1.14
C ASP A 46 -13.95 16.60 2.55
N ALA A 47 -15.05 16.54 3.31
CA ALA A 47 -15.10 15.97 4.67
C ALA A 47 -14.36 14.63 4.81
N VAL A 48 -14.56 13.71 3.86
CA VAL A 48 -13.89 12.40 3.88
C VAL A 48 -12.38 12.55 3.60
N ALA A 49 -12.00 13.48 2.73
CA ALA A 49 -10.61 13.78 2.41
C ALA A 49 -9.87 14.53 3.54
N GLU A 50 -10.57 15.07 4.52
CA GLU A 50 -9.97 15.66 5.72
C GLU A 50 -9.73 14.64 6.84
N LEU A 51 -10.36 13.46 6.79
CA LEU A 51 -10.18 12.42 7.80
C LEU A 51 -8.73 11.90 7.85
N PRO A 52 -8.21 11.54 9.05
CA PRO A 52 -6.95 10.81 9.19
C PRO A 52 -6.91 9.57 8.29
N PRO A 53 -5.74 9.15 7.76
CA PRO A 53 -5.66 8.12 6.72
C PRO A 53 -6.41 6.82 7.03
N LEU A 54 -6.33 6.34 8.27
CA LEU A 54 -7.00 5.11 8.69
C LEU A 54 -8.53 5.26 8.75
N LEU A 55 -9.02 6.37 9.30
CA LEU A 55 -10.45 6.68 9.36
C LEU A 55 -11.03 6.91 7.96
N ARG A 56 -10.28 7.59 7.10
CA ARG A 56 -10.62 7.79 5.69
C ARG A 56 -10.80 6.46 4.96
N ALA A 57 -9.85 5.53 5.13
CA ALA A 57 -9.94 4.22 4.52
C ALA A 57 -11.16 3.42 5.02
N ARG A 58 -11.50 3.53 6.30
CA ARG A 58 -12.73 2.92 6.86
C ARG A 58 -14.00 3.52 6.29
N ALA A 59 -14.07 4.84 6.14
CA ALA A 59 -15.21 5.49 5.52
C ALA A 59 -15.44 4.96 4.09
N PHE A 60 -14.39 4.86 3.28
CA PHE A 60 -14.49 4.29 1.93
C PHE A 60 -14.88 2.81 1.92
N LEU A 61 -14.35 2.01 2.87
CA LEU A 61 -14.73 0.60 2.98
C LEU A 61 -16.22 0.44 3.33
N ALA A 62 -16.73 1.24 4.26
CA ALA A 62 -18.14 1.23 4.64
C ALA A 62 -19.05 1.60 3.46
N VAL A 63 -18.68 2.62 2.66
CA VAL A 63 -19.39 2.97 1.42
C VAL A 63 -19.37 1.83 0.41
N ALA A 64 -18.21 1.17 0.23
CA ALA A 64 -18.09 0.05 -0.69
C ALA A 64 -18.92 -1.16 -0.25
N GLN A 65 -18.97 -1.46 1.05
CA GLN A 65 -19.82 -2.49 1.63
C GLN A 65 -21.30 -2.17 1.41
N ALA A 66 -21.75 -0.96 1.74
CA ALA A 66 -23.13 -0.52 1.52
C ALA A 66 -23.54 -0.60 0.05
N ALA A 67 -22.69 -0.13 -0.87
CA ALA A 67 -22.94 -0.20 -2.31
C ALA A 67 -23.02 -1.65 -2.80
N THR A 68 -22.15 -2.54 -2.31
CA THR A 68 -22.16 -3.96 -2.68
C THR A 68 -23.40 -4.68 -2.14
N SER A 69 -23.83 -4.35 -0.92
CA SER A 69 -25.06 -4.87 -0.33
C SER A 69 -26.30 -4.39 -1.10
N LEU A 70 -26.35 -3.13 -1.53
CA LEU A 70 -27.44 -2.62 -2.38
C LEU A 70 -27.48 -3.28 -3.76
N LEU A 71 -26.31 -3.57 -4.34
CA LEU A 71 -26.24 -4.25 -5.64
C LEU A 71 -26.76 -5.70 -5.61
N GLY A 72 -27.07 -6.23 -4.42
CA GLY A 72 -28.05 -7.31 -4.22
C GLY A 72 -28.00 -8.40 -5.28
N GLY A 73 -26.87 -9.09 -5.40
CA GLY A 73 -26.68 -10.12 -6.42
C GLY A 73 -26.15 -11.41 -5.80
N THR A 74 -26.73 -12.53 -6.20
CA THR A 74 -26.09 -13.86 -6.11
C THR A 74 -25.14 -14.08 -7.31
N ALA A 75 -24.89 -13.03 -8.09
CA ALA A 75 -23.97 -13.08 -9.21
C ALA A 75 -22.56 -13.46 -8.71
N PRO A 76 -21.81 -14.27 -9.45
CA PRO A 76 -20.45 -14.64 -9.05
C PRO A 76 -19.55 -13.41 -8.85
N SER A 77 -19.81 -12.31 -9.56
CA SER A 77 -19.10 -11.03 -9.40
C SER A 77 -19.30 -10.37 -8.03
N THR A 78 -20.49 -10.45 -7.43
CA THR A 78 -20.76 -9.86 -6.11
C THR A 78 -20.10 -10.68 -5.00
N LEU A 79 -20.02 -12.01 -5.14
CA LEU A 79 -19.30 -12.87 -4.20
C LEU A 79 -17.80 -12.54 -4.15
N LEU A 80 -17.16 -12.34 -5.32
CA LEU A 80 -15.77 -11.91 -5.40
C LEU A 80 -15.55 -10.52 -4.78
N LEU A 81 -16.51 -9.61 -4.95
CA LEU A 81 -16.46 -8.29 -4.31
C LEU A 81 -16.54 -8.41 -2.79
N LEU A 82 -17.39 -9.28 -2.25
CA LEU A 82 -17.51 -9.53 -0.80
C LEU A 82 -16.19 -10.08 -0.22
N GLU A 83 -15.56 -11.05 -0.88
CA GLU A 83 -14.26 -11.59 -0.46
C GLU A 83 -13.18 -10.51 -0.46
N ARG A 84 -13.17 -9.67 -1.49
CA ARG A 84 -12.26 -8.53 -1.57
C ARG A 84 -12.50 -7.54 -0.43
N LEU A 85 -13.75 -7.24 -0.09
CA LEU A 85 -14.11 -6.37 1.02
C LEU A 85 -13.68 -6.96 2.36
N SER A 86 -13.82 -8.27 2.58
CA SER A 86 -13.33 -8.91 3.81
C SER A 86 -11.81 -8.82 3.96
N LEU A 87 -11.06 -8.97 2.87
CA LEU A 87 -9.61 -8.81 2.89
C LEU A 87 -9.19 -7.38 3.25
N TRP A 88 -9.89 -6.37 2.73
CA TRP A 88 -9.63 -4.98 3.11
C TRP A 88 -10.00 -4.68 4.57
N GLN A 89 -11.09 -5.26 5.07
CA GLN A 89 -11.47 -5.17 6.48
C GLN A 89 -10.36 -5.74 7.37
N GLU A 90 -9.84 -6.92 7.04
CA GLU A 90 -8.75 -7.55 7.79
C GLU A 90 -7.49 -6.69 7.80
N LYS A 91 -7.08 -6.15 6.64
CA LYS A 91 -5.93 -5.23 6.54
C LYS A 91 -6.09 -4.00 7.41
N LEU A 92 -7.27 -3.37 7.41
CA LEU A 92 -7.53 -2.19 8.24
C LEU A 92 -7.50 -2.54 9.73
N ASN A 93 -7.98 -3.73 10.12
CA ASN A 93 -7.88 -4.19 11.51
C ASN A 93 -6.41 -4.38 11.92
N GLN A 94 -5.57 -4.96 11.05
CA GLN A 94 -4.14 -5.09 11.33
C GLN A 94 -3.48 -3.73 11.56
N PHE A 95 -3.84 -2.68 10.81
CA PHE A 95 -3.28 -1.35 11.02
C PHE A 95 -3.68 -0.73 12.38
N GLU A 96 -4.88 -1.02 12.89
CA GLU A 96 -5.25 -0.60 14.25
C GLU A 96 -4.40 -1.31 15.31
N ASP A 97 -4.10 -2.58 15.10
CA ASP A 97 -3.26 -3.35 16.02
C ASP A 97 -1.81 -2.87 15.98
N TRP A 98 -1.35 -2.36 14.83
CA TRP A 98 -0.02 -1.74 14.70
C TRP A 98 0.06 -0.38 15.40
N ASP A 99 -1.02 0.39 15.40
CA ASP A 99 -1.10 1.66 16.13
C ASP A 99 -1.08 1.44 17.65
N LYS A 100 -1.66 0.31 18.10
CA LYS A 100 -1.66 -0.13 19.51
C LYS A 100 -0.42 -0.92 19.91
N ALA A 101 0.34 -1.44 18.95
CA ALA A 101 1.52 -2.22 19.24
C ALA A 101 2.55 -1.34 19.96
N PRO A 102 3.32 -1.89 20.93
CA PRO A 102 4.46 -1.17 21.48
C PRO A 102 5.28 -0.69 20.30
N LEU A 103 5.54 0.62 20.23
CA LEU A 103 6.39 1.23 19.21
C LEU A 103 7.55 0.29 19.00
N ARG A 104 7.55 -0.43 17.86
CA ARG A 104 8.67 -1.32 17.53
C ARG A 104 9.90 -0.45 17.76
N PRO A 105 10.89 -0.87 18.59
CA PRO A 105 12.12 -0.11 18.73
C PRO A 105 12.55 0.16 17.30
N THR A 106 12.44 1.44 16.96
CA THR A 106 12.26 1.84 15.58
C THR A 106 13.48 1.35 14.82
N THR A 107 13.40 1.33 13.50
CA THR A 107 14.60 1.45 12.66
C THR A 107 15.39 2.75 12.94
N THR A 108 15.20 3.40 14.10
CA THR A 108 16.18 4.32 14.66
C THR A 108 17.38 3.48 15.06
N ILE A 109 18.45 3.67 14.29
CA ILE A 109 19.77 3.18 14.61
C ILE A 109 20.05 3.54 16.08
N ASN A 110 20.19 2.54 16.94
CA ASN A 110 20.64 2.74 18.30
C ASN A 110 22.06 3.31 18.22
N THR A 111 22.18 4.62 18.35
CA THR A 111 23.44 5.36 18.17
C THR A 111 24.50 4.87 19.14
N GLN A 112 24.11 4.46 20.35
CA GLN A 112 25.01 3.88 21.35
C GLN A 112 25.50 2.49 20.94
N ALA A 113 24.62 1.63 20.41
CA ALA A 113 25.00 0.33 19.87
C ALA A 113 25.89 0.47 18.62
N ALA A 114 25.52 1.35 17.69
CA ALA A 114 26.32 1.66 16.50
C ALA A 114 27.70 2.21 16.88
N ALA A 115 27.79 3.09 17.88
CA ALA A 115 29.06 3.58 18.40
C ALA A 115 29.91 2.47 19.03
N ARG A 116 29.30 1.47 19.68
CA ARG A 116 30.00 0.27 20.20
C ARG A 116 30.52 -0.61 19.06
N PHE A 117 29.70 -0.87 18.04
CA PHE A 117 30.10 -1.64 16.85
C PHE A 117 31.24 -0.95 16.10
N ILE A 118 31.15 0.36 15.89
CA ILE A 118 32.21 1.18 15.28
C ILE A 118 33.46 1.19 16.18
N GLY A 119 33.31 1.35 17.50
CA GLY A 119 34.45 1.36 18.42
C GLY A 119 35.23 0.04 18.42
N HIS A 120 34.52 -1.10 18.34
CA HIS A 120 35.13 -2.42 18.35
C HIS A 120 35.79 -2.78 17.01
N SER A 121 35.20 -2.38 15.88
CA SER A 121 35.79 -2.61 14.55
C SER A 121 37.07 -1.79 14.29
N LEU A 122 37.32 -0.77 15.12
CA LEU A 122 38.49 0.10 15.04
C LEU A 122 39.60 -0.27 16.04
N SER A 123 39.62 -1.50 16.58
CA SER A 123 40.58 -1.94 17.60
C SER A 123 42.04 -1.70 17.20
N HIS A 124 42.38 -1.84 15.91
CA HIS A 124 43.71 -1.66 15.32
C HIS A 124 44.15 -0.20 15.11
N LEU A 125 43.25 0.78 15.30
CA LEU A 125 43.59 2.20 15.16
C LEU A 125 44.33 2.72 16.40
N THR A 126 45.31 3.61 16.17
CA THR A 126 45.98 4.35 17.25
C THR A 126 44.99 5.28 17.97
N SER A 127 45.31 5.71 19.19
CA SER A 127 44.45 6.61 19.98
C SER A 127 44.08 7.88 19.21
N ASP A 128 45.01 8.42 18.42
CA ASP A 128 44.82 9.64 17.65
C ASP A 128 43.89 9.42 16.44
N GLN A 129 44.01 8.26 15.78
CA GLN A 129 43.11 7.86 14.70
C GLN A 129 41.68 7.62 15.22
N LYS A 130 41.54 6.98 16.40
CA LYS A 130 40.25 6.79 17.07
C LYS A 130 39.61 8.13 17.43
N ARG A 131 40.39 9.10 17.94
CA ARG A 131 39.93 10.45 18.29
C ARG A 131 39.46 11.22 17.06
N SER A 132 40.24 11.19 15.98
CA SER A 132 39.89 11.80 14.69
C SER A 132 38.58 11.24 14.12
N MET A 133 38.40 9.90 14.14
CA MET A 133 37.16 9.28 13.67
C MET A 133 35.93 9.64 14.51
N GLN A 134 36.09 9.78 15.83
CA GLN A 134 34.99 10.19 16.72
C GLN A 134 34.58 11.64 16.48
N GLU A 135 35.53 12.55 16.21
CA GLU A 135 35.24 13.93 15.83
C GLU A 135 34.46 14.00 14.50
N ILE A 136 34.83 13.17 13.52
CA ILE A 136 34.11 13.06 12.24
C ILE A 136 32.68 12.53 12.45
N SER A 137 32.49 11.50 13.29
CA SER A 137 31.19 10.86 13.55
C SER A 137 30.24 11.73 14.37
N ARG A 138 30.75 12.63 15.23
CA ARG A 138 29.92 13.55 16.03
C ARG A 138 29.39 14.73 15.22
N GLY A 139 29.78 14.86 13.95
CA GLY A 139 29.42 16.02 13.12
C GLY A 139 30.10 17.31 13.59
N GLU A 140 31.02 17.22 14.54
CA GLU A 140 31.82 18.32 15.08
C GLU A 140 32.96 18.62 14.09
N ARG A 141 32.59 18.82 12.83
CA ARG A 141 33.46 19.51 11.89
C ARG A 141 33.62 20.91 12.48
N ARG A 142 34.81 21.21 13.05
CA ARG A 142 35.34 22.57 12.94
C ARG A 142 35.04 22.98 11.52
N SER A 143 34.22 24.00 11.36
CA SER A 143 33.77 24.47 10.06
C SER A 143 34.98 24.48 9.14
N TRP A 144 35.08 23.46 8.28
CA TRP A 144 35.76 23.67 7.03
C TRP A 144 34.83 24.65 6.40
N SER A 145 35.14 25.93 6.61
CA SER A 145 34.48 27.04 5.98
C SER A 145 34.21 26.55 4.57
N GLY A 146 32.95 26.58 4.18
CA GLY A 146 32.61 26.48 2.78
C GLY A 146 33.34 27.64 2.13
N GLN A 147 34.61 27.45 1.75
CA GLN A 147 35.09 27.90 0.48
C GLN A 147 34.11 27.28 -0.48
N LYS A 148 33.02 28.03 -0.73
CA LYS A 148 32.26 27.93 -1.95
C LYS A 148 33.32 28.06 -3.02
N ARG A 149 33.82 26.92 -3.50
CA ARG A 149 34.45 26.88 -4.80
C ARG A 149 33.43 27.57 -5.70
N LYS A 150 33.86 28.64 -6.37
CA LYS A 150 33.05 29.27 -7.42
C LYS A 150 32.45 28.13 -8.24
N PRO A 151 31.15 28.16 -8.57
CA PRO A 151 30.59 27.15 -9.43
C PRO A 151 31.47 27.06 -10.68
N GLU A 152 32.11 25.91 -10.86
CA GLU A 152 32.72 25.57 -12.14
C GLU A 152 31.61 25.72 -13.19
N PRO A 153 31.92 26.25 -14.40
CA PRO A 153 30.95 26.30 -15.47
C PRO A 153 30.38 24.90 -15.66
N LEU A 154 29.06 24.75 -15.47
CA LEU A 154 28.37 23.52 -15.77
C LEU A 154 28.74 23.14 -17.21
N PRO A 155 29.28 21.93 -17.47
CA PRO A 155 29.38 21.46 -18.85
C PRO A 155 27.96 21.52 -19.43
N GLU A 156 27.83 22.10 -20.62
CA GLU A 156 26.55 22.21 -21.33
C GLU A 156 25.81 20.88 -21.20
N LYS A 157 24.67 20.92 -20.50
CA LYS A 157 23.86 19.74 -20.28
C LYS A 157 23.41 19.26 -21.66
N LYS A 158 24.01 18.17 -22.15
CA LYS A 158 23.51 17.45 -23.33
C LYS A 158 22.01 17.26 -23.12
N SER A 159 21.20 17.61 -24.11
CA SER A 159 19.75 17.52 -23.99
C SER A 159 19.37 16.10 -23.56
N VAL A 160 18.33 15.95 -22.72
CA VAL A 160 17.86 14.64 -22.24
C VAL A 160 17.60 13.68 -23.40
N ARG A 161 17.18 14.21 -24.55
CA ARG A 161 16.99 13.44 -25.79
C ARG A 161 18.30 12.87 -26.33
N THR A 162 19.36 13.67 -26.37
CA THR A 162 20.67 13.23 -26.84
C THR A 162 21.28 12.19 -25.90
N ALA A 163 21.12 12.35 -24.59
CA ALA A 163 21.57 11.36 -23.60
C ALA A 163 20.79 10.03 -23.73
N ALA A 164 19.49 10.09 -24.01
CA ALA A 164 18.67 8.90 -24.25
C ALA A 164 19.04 8.20 -25.56
N GLU A 165 19.29 8.95 -26.64
CA GLU A 165 19.76 8.40 -27.92
C GLU A 165 21.14 7.73 -27.78
N GLU A 166 22.09 8.35 -27.08
CA GLU A 166 23.40 7.75 -26.80
C GLU A 166 23.26 6.45 -25.98
N PHE A 167 22.38 6.42 -24.99
CA PHE A 167 22.10 5.22 -24.19
C PHE A 167 21.51 4.09 -25.04
N LEU A 168 20.51 4.40 -25.87
CA LEU A 168 19.87 3.42 -26.77
C LEU A 168 20.83 2.89 -27.83
N ALA A 169 21.67 3.76 -28.41
CA ALA A 169 22.69 3.36 -29.38
C ALA A 169 23.74 2.44 -28.74
N LYS A 170 24.17 2.74 -27.52
CA LYS A 170 25.09 1.89 -26.76
C LYS A 170 24.48 0.54 -26.42
N ALA A 171 23.22 0.52 -25.98
CA ALA A 171 22.50 -0.72 -25.70
C ALA A 171 22.34 -1.57 -26.96
N ALA A 172 22.01 -0.96 -28.11
CA ALA A 172 21.93 -1.66 -29.39
C ALA A 172 23.29 -2.25 -29.81
N GLN A 173 24.39 -1.55 -29.54
CA GLN A 173 25.73 -2.05 -29.81
C GLN A 173 26.12 -3.23 -28.89
N GLU A 174 25.72 -3.20 -27.62
CA GLU A 174 25.90 -4.34 -26.70
C GLU A 174 25.03 -5.55 -27.10
N LEU A 175 23.83 -5.32 -27.65
CA LEU A 175 22.91 -6.36 -28.12
C LEU A 175 23.35 -7.02 -29.43
N ILE A 176 23.94 -6.24 -30.34
CA ILE A 176 24.44 -6.73 -31.65
C ILE A 176 25.82 -7.43 -31.49
N GLY A 177 26.43 -7.33 -30.31
CA GLY A 177 27.58 -8.15 -29.91
C GLY A 177 28.88 -7.77 -30.60
N HIS A 178 29.80 -7.14 -29.86
CA HIS A 178 31.21 -7.20 -30.21
C HIS A 178 31.70 -8.62 -29.92
N SER A 179 32.19 -9.33 -30.93
CA SER A 179 32.68 -10.71 -30.85
C SER A 179 34.03 -10.82 -30.13
N ASP A 180 34.18 -10.17 -28.99
CA ASP A 180 35.30 -10.42 -28.08
C ASP A 180 34.75 -11.13 -26.84
N SER A 181 34.97 -12.44 -26.86
CA SER A 181 34.62 -13.42 -25.84
C SER A 181 35.17 -13.06 -24.46
N ARG A 182 34.43 -12.24 -23.71
CA ARG A 182 34.53 -12.15 -22.25
C ARG A 182 33.16 -11.91 -21.64
N VAL A 183 32.37 -12.98 -21.58
CA VAL A 183 31.20 -13.02 -20.70
C VAL A 183 31.68 -12.87 -19.26
N LYS A 184 31.43 -11.71 -18.65
CA LYS A 184 31.52 -11.49 -17.20
C LYS A 184 30.13 -11.22 -16.67
N GLY A 185 29.48 -12.28 -16.22
CA GLY A 185 28.24 -12.26 -15.46
C GLY A 185 27.93 -13.69 -15.00
N PRO A 186 27.35 -13.90 -13.80
CA PRO A 186 27.00 -15.24 -13.34
C PRO A 186 25.84 -15.77 -14.18
N VAL A 187 26.17 -16.49 -15.24
CA VAL A 187 25.21 -17.29 -16.00
C VAL A 187 24.96 -18.57 -15.20
N ILE A 188 23.79 -18.68 -14.60
CA ILE A 188 23.28 -19.93 -14.06
C ILE A 188 22.80 -20.73 -15.27
N VAL A 189 23.58 -21.76 -15.64
CA VAL A 189 23.15 -22.76 -16.61
C VAL A 189 22.26 -23.74 -15.84
N ILE A 190 20.99 -23.79 -16.19
CA ILE A 190 20.06 -24.84 -15.75
C ILE A 190 20.28 -26.01 -16.73
N PRO A 191 20.76 -27.18 -16.29
CA PRO A 191 20.76 -28.36 -17.14
C PRO A 191 19.32 -28.88 -17.26
N ASP A 192 18.85 -29.01 -18.51
CA ASP A 192 17.64 -29.74 -18.85
C ASP A 192 17.93 -31.25 -18.64
N GLU A 193 17.18 -31.88 -17.72
CA GLU A 193 17.13 -33.33 -17.60
C GLU A 193 16.19 -33.86 -18.69
N ASP A 194 16.77 -34.46 -19.73
CA ASP A 194 16.04 -35.22 -20.74
C ASP A 194 15.53 -36.55 -20.15
N GLU A 195 14.22 -36.78 -20.24
CA GLU A 195 13.56 -38.08 -20.06
C GLU A 195 13.86 -38.98 -21.27
N ASP A 196 14.60 -40.08 -21.07
CA ASP A 196 14.33 -41.46 -21.55
C ASP A 196 15.50 -42.43 -21.22
#